data_AF-A0A2H0DJE5-F1
#
_entry.id   AF-A0A2H0DJE5-F1
#
_cell.length_a   1.000
_cell.length_b   1.000
_cell.length_c   1.000
_cell.angle_alpha   90.00
_cell.angle_beta   90.00
_cell.angle_gamma   90.00
#
_symmetry.space_group_name_H-M   'P 1'
#
loop_
_entity.id
_entity.type
_entity.pdbx_description
1 polymer ?
#
loop_
_entity_poly.entity_id
_entity_poly.type
_entity_poly.pdbx_seq_one_letter_code
_entity_poly.pdbx_strand_id
1 'polypeptide(L)'
;MLSFSAAVLLAAASIAQAALPESGSFSGAETLTQSHNHAGAYDGNVRMAGVLGAPPAVLGVNFSRHRPLPPAETAPAAEKGLHVASVADPLADRALTAEELEKLVEMFPRQREEVGDGFVAQAVGAVKNAVLDTQDRAFTEAMLKKLQESEVGRRVLRELSFEAGRKGLRITIQPKEYEGTSIVKSSYKAPNGDTATMESLWGIRGMATYGSWQYNYNEGFMRMEDREKALEIASSNMGHELNHLVWKLKSDRLIPEYREVLQRDLGNEQSARLVGYLVSTQINDGRPSDYTEETKGLVANPQAYWDGMKMWHPGYAMSLDAAERKDPIAAYTKRLADLTRKREKIIQQRDLWQPAQEKALAHFEGPEHNMKEALSDIRSYLDGSKGRYAVNLKQADDSIRYVGDLKEYFEAGKDDPKKNPKAAGLLNATIRSATDPDYLKFEAQMRQDQKDLVDLVKKQGLPELETEGTGKISWGQFYALVEKDRAENPEHWSGGDAK
;
A
#
# COMPACT_ATOMS: atom_id res chain seq x y z
N MET A 1 -22.60 60.07 32.12
CA MET A 1 -22.71 59.78 30.67
C MET A 1 -22.35 58.31 30.52
N LEU A 2 -23.35 57.43 30.65
CA LEU A 2 -23.98 56.64 29.56
C LEU A 2 -22.98 55.63 28.95
N SER A 3 -23.13 54.31 28.92
CA SER A 3 -24.16 53.36 29.37
C SER A 3 -23.58 51.93 29.33
N PHE A 4 -24.11 51.09 30.20
CA PHE A 4 -24.16 49.62 30.24
C PHE A 4 -24.27 48.86 28.89
N SER A 5 -23.64 47.69 28.74
CA SER A 5 -24.28 46.35 28.86
C SER A 5 -23.49 45.19 28.24
N ALA A 6 -23.74 44.01 28.80
CA ALA A 6 -23.09 42.71 28.64
C ALA A 6 -23.49 41.90 27.38
N ALA A 7 -22.72 40.87 27.02
CA ALA A 7 -23.23 39.50 26.81
C ALA A 7 -22.09 38.47 26.58
N VAL A 8 -22.26 37.32 27.22
CA VAL A 8 -21.50 36.06 27.10
C VAL A 8 -22.24 35.15 26.10
N LEU A 9 -21.54 34.42 25.21
CA LEU A 9 -21.65 32.96 24.95
C LEU A 9 -21.06 32.51 23.59
N LEU A 10 -20.31 31.40 23.65
CA LEU A 10 -20.03 30.31 22.68
C LEU A 10 -20.09 30.56 21.14
N ALA A 11 -18.99 30.21 20.46
CA ALA A 11 -18.98 29.15 19.43
C ALA A 11 -17.54 28.74 19.07
N ALA A 12 -17.19 27.48 19.34
CA ALA A 12 -16.10 26.77 18.68
C ALA A 12 -16.67 26.08 17.43
N ALA A 13 -15.98 26.20 16.29
CA ALA A 13 -15.84 25.16 15.25
C ALA A 13 -15.25 25.72 13.94
N SER A 14 -14.38 24.91 13.33
CA SER A 14 -14.08 24.78 11.89
C SER A 14 -13.42 25.95 11.14
N ILE A 15 -12.19 25.72 10.64
CA ILE A 15 -11.89 25.54 9.21
C ILE A 15 -10.62 24.69 9.09
N ALA A 16 -10.79 23.48 8.58
CA ALA A 16 -9.76 22.70 7.92
C ALA A 16 -9.97 22.83 6.41
N GLN A 17 -8.90 23.10 5.65
CA GLN A 17 -8.63 22.65 4.26
C GLN A 17 -7.65 23.60 3.57
N ALA A 18 -6.36 23.31 3.71
CA ALA A 18 -5.37 23.76 2.74
C ALA A 18 -5.44 22.82 1.53
N ALA A 19 -6.31 23.19 0.57
CA ALA A 19 -6.29 22.63 -0.76
C ALA A 19 -5.00 23.05 -1.47
N LEU A 20 -4.35 22.11 -2.15
CA LEU A 20 -3.39 22.41 -3.22
C LEU A 20 -4.12 23.30 -4.25
N PRO A 21 -3.48 24.33 -4.82
CA PRO A 21 -4.15 25.14 -5.84
C PRO A 21 -4.39 24.30 -7.09
N GLU A 22 -5.66 24.13 -7.45
CA GLU A 22 -6.07 23.84 -8.83
C GLU A 22 -5.61 25.02 -9.69
N SER A 23 -4.56 24.82 -10.48
CA SER A 23 -4.06 25.82 -11.41
C SER A 23 -5.08 26.03 -12.52
N GLY A 24 -5.55 27.27 -12.62
CA GLY A 24 -6.54 27.74 -13.58
C GLY A 24 -6.17 27.44 -15.04
N SER A 25 -7.22 27.22 -15.81
CA SER A 25 -7.23 27.19 -17.26
C SER A 25 -6.66 28.49 -17.84
N PHE A 26 -5.59 28.39 -18.62
CA PHE A 26 -5.19 29.42 -19.57
C PHE A 26 -5.99 29.18 -20.87
N SER A 27 -6.99 30.04 -21.12
CA SER A 27 -7.62 30.17 -22.43
C SER A 27 -6.96 31.33 -23.18
N GLY A 28 -6.54 31.06 -24.40
CA GLY A 28 -5.91 32.02 -25.29
C GLY A 28 -5.76 31.39 -26.66
N ALA A 29 -6.87 31.28 -27.38
CA ALA A 29 -6.89 30.93 -28.79
C ALA A 29 -6.41 32.13 -29.62
N GLU A 30 -5.58 31.88 -30.63
CA GLU A 30 -5.80 32.39 -32.00
C GLU A 30 -4.85 31.72 -33.01
N THR A 31 -5.46 30.93 -33.90
CA THR A 31 -5.18 30.73 -35.33
C THR A 31 -3.75 30.78 -35.88
N LEU A 32 -3.30 29.64 -36.44
CA LEU A 32 -2.88 29.57 -37.85
C LEU A 32 -2.96 28.14 -38.41
N THR A 33 -3.48 28.09 -39.63
CA THR A 33 -3.91 26.96 -40.46
C THR A 33 -2.79 26.15 -41.11
N GLN A 34 -3.06 24.84 -41.28
CA GLN A 34 -2.73 23.93 -42.40
C GLN A 34 -1.33 23.98 -43.07
N SER A 35 -0.65 22.83 -43.15
CA SER A 35 -0.43 22.08 -44.42
C SER A 35 0.44 20.82 -44.23
N HIS A 36 0.40 19.96 -45.25
CA HIS A 36 0.76 18.54 -45.30
C HIS A 36 2.26 18.17 -45.45
N ASN A 37 2.54 16.91 -45.11
CA ASN A 37 3.45 15.92 -45.73
C ASN A 37 4.89 16.33 -46.10
N HIS A 38 5.88 15.61 -45.54
CA HIS A 38 6.68 14.64 -46.32
C HIS A 38 7.57 13.75 -45.45
N ALA A 39 7.82 12.55 -46.00
CA ALA A 39 8.69 11.49 -45.52
C ALA A 39 10.18 11.89 -45.53
N GLY A 40 10.97 11.18 -44.72
CA GLY A 40 12.43 11.21 -44.80
C GLY A 40 13.07 10.23 -43.82
N ALA A 41 13.39 9.05 -44.30
CA ALA A 41 14.26 8.08 -43.64
C ALA A 41 15.68 8.66 -43.46
N TYR A 42 16.36 8.31 -42.37
CA TYR A 42 17.80 8.09 -42.40
C TYR A 42 18.23 7.02 -41.39
N ASP A 43 18.94 6.05 -41.97
CA ASP A 43 19.73 4.99 -41.38
C ASP A 43 20.84 5.54 -40.49
N GLY A 44 21.19 4.79 -39.44
CA GLY A 44 22.25 5.15 -38.51
C GLY A 44 22.64 3.98 -37.61
N ASN A 45 23.26 2.97 -38.20
CA ASN A 45 23.95 1.87 -37.51
C ASN A 45 24.94 2.38 -36.45
N VAL A 46 24.76 1.98 -35.19
CA VAL A 46 25.88 1.76 -34.26
C VAL A 46 25.69 0.41 -33.58
N ARG A 47 26.53 -0.54 -34.00
CA ARG A 47 26.79 -1.79 -33.29
C ARG A 47 27.66 -1.48 -32.08
N MET A 48 27.22 -1.87 -30.89
CA MET A 48 28.12 -2.24 -29.79
C MET A 48 27.62 -3.57 -29.21
N ALA A 49 28.53 -4.53 -29.20
CA ALA A 49 28.30 -5.91 -28.81
C ALA A 49 28.37 -6.07 -27.28
N GLY A 50 27.41 -6.83 -26.75
CA GLY A 50 27.59 -7.90 -25.77
C GLY A 50 28.21 -7.59 -24.41
N VAL A 51 27.37 -7.53 -23.37
CA VAL A 51 27.58 -8.28 -22.13
C VAL A 51 26.24 -8.84 -21.68
N LEU A 52 26.17 -10.17 -21.59
CA LEU A 52 25.03 -10.95 -21.12
C LEU A 52 24.90 -10.80 -19.59
N GLY A 53 23.81 -10.18 -19.14
CA GLY A 53 23.37 -10.18 -17.75
C GLY A 53 21.88 -10.52 -17.74
N ALA A 54 21.52 -11.66 -17.16
CA ALA A 54 20.14 -12.14 -17.09
C ALA A 54 19.24 -11.11 -16.35
N PRO A 55 18.02 -10.83 -16.84
CA PRO A 55 17.09 -9.93 -16.15
C PRO A 55 16.54 -10.58 -14.86
N PRO A 56 16.34 -9.82 -13.77
CA PRO A 56 15.72 -10.31 -12.55
C PRO A 56 14.25 -10.71 -12.78
N ALA A 57 13.83 -11.76 -12.07
CA ALA A 57 12.54 -12.43 -12.22
C ALA A 57 11.36 -11.45 -12.10
N VAL A 58 10.69 -11.26 -13.22
CA VAL A 58 9.42 -10.57 -13.38
C VAL A 58 8.38 -11.20 -12.47
N LEU A 59 7.62 -10.37 -11.75
CA LEU A 59 6.33 -10.72 -11.13
C LEU A 59 5.36 -11.17 -12.23
N GLY A 60 5.51 -12.41 -12.66
CA GLY A 60 4.59 -13.09 -13.54
C GLY A 60 3.34 -13.43 -12.74
N VAL A 61 2.21 -12.84 -13.13
CA VAL A 61 0.92 -13.50 -12.99
C VAL A 61 1.06 -14.83 -13.74
N ASN A 62 1.33 -15.89 -12.98
CA ASN A 62 1.65 -17.19 -13.53
C ASN A 62 0.36 -17.82 -14.09
N PHE A 63 0.07 -17.56 -15.37
CA PHE A 63 -0.92 -18.33 -16.11
C PHE A 63 -0.32 -19.69 -16.46
N SER A 64 -0.33 -20.66 -15.54
CA SER A 64 -0.11 -22.07 -15.89
C SER A 64 -0.66 -23.10 -14.90
N ARG A 65 -1.55 -23.92 -15.47
CA ARG A 65 -1.78 -25.35 -15.22
C ARG A 65 -2.04 -25.78 -13.77
N HIS A 66 -3.31 -25.73 -13.40
CA HIS A 66 -3.83 -26.58 -12.32
C HIS A 66 -3.55 -28.05 -12.63
N ARG A 67 -2.82 -28.70 -11.73
CA ARG A 67 -2.86 -30.16 -11.58
C ARG A 67 -4.31 -30.54 -11.23
N PRO A 68 -4.94 -31.55 -11.86
CA PRO A 68 -6.24 -32.02 -11.41
C PRO A 68 -6.11 -32.47 -9.96
N LEU A 69 -6.95 -31.91 -9.08
CA LEU A 69 -7.13 -32.48 -7.75
C LEU A 69 -7.75 -33.87 -7.90
N PRO A 70 -7.40 -34.84 -7.02
CA PRO A 70 -8.07 -36.14 -7.01
C PRO A 70 -9.58 -35.95 -6.83
N PRO A 71 -10.42 -36.84 -7.40
CA PRO A 71 -11.86 -36.75 -7.28
C PRO A 71 -12.25 -36.72 -5.80
N ALA A 72 -13.08 -35.75 -5.42
CA ALA A 72 -13.57 -35.59 -4.08
C ALA A 72 -14.36 -36.85 -3.68
N GLU A 73 -13.85 -37.61 -2.72
CA GLU A 73 -14.68 -38.52 -1.94
C GLU A 73 -15.77 -37.69 -1.27
N THR A 74 -16.99 -38.21 -1.32
CA THR A 74 -18.24 -37.57 -0.93
C THR A 74 -18.15 -36.93 0.45
N ALA A 75 -17.91 -35.61 0.47
CA ALA A 75 -18.09 -34.79 1.65
C ALA A 75 -19.60 -34.74 2.00
N PRO A 76 -19.96 -34.85 3.28
CA PRO A 76 -21.36 -34.81 3.70
C PRO A 76 -22.00 -33.47 3.30
N ALA A 77 -23.29 -33.54 2.93
CA ALA A 77 -24.07 -32.42 2.41
C ALA A 77 -23.89 -31.16 3.26
N ALA A 78 -23.30 -30.13 2.64
CA ALA A 78 -23.20 -28.81 3.24
C ALA A 78 -24.61 -28.21 3.37
N GLU A 79 -24.99 -27.84 4.59
CA GLU A 79 -26.16 -27.00 4.83
C GLU A 79 -26.04 -25.73 3.98
N LYS A 80 -26.94 -25.60 3.00
CA LYS A 80 -27.10 -24.39 2.19
C LYS A 80 -27.85 -23.35 3.01
N GLY A 81 -27.11 -22.73 3.92
CA GLY A 81 -27.54 -21.56 4.66
C GLY A 81 -26.32 -20.75 5.00
N LEU A 82 -26.24 -19.53 4.47
CA LEU A 82 -25.23 -18.55 4.85
C LEU A 82 -25.65 -17.98 6.21
N HIS A 83 -25.66 -18.83 7.23
CA HIS A 83 -25.69 -18.39 8.61
C HIS A 83 -24.32 -17.76 8.86
N VAL A 84 -24.30 -16.43 8.84
CA VAL A 84 -23.34 -15.67 9.63
C VAL A 84 -23.66 -16.01 11.08
N ALA A 85 -23.17 -17.15 11.55
CA ALA A 85 -23.23 -17.52 12.94
C ALA A 85 -22.27 -16.59 13.67
N SER A 86 -22.69 -15.36 13.95
CA SER A 86 -22.26 -14.63 15.15
C SER A 86 -23.01 -15.23 16.33
N VAL A 87 -22.87 -16.54 16.52
CA VAL A 87 -23.10 -17.08 17.86
C VAL A 87 -21.88 -16.62 18.62
N ALA A 88 -22.12 -15.88 19.70
CA ALA A 88 -21.12 -15.57 20.70
C ALA A 88 -20.58 -16.91 21.25
N ASP A 89 -19.67 -17.53 20.50
CA ASP A 89 -18.87 -18.62 20.97
C ASP A 89 -17.92 -17.96 21.99
N PRO A 90 -17.97 -18.33 23.28
CA PRO A 90 -17.03 -17.82 24.28
C PRO A 90 -15.58 -18.07 23.88
N LEU A 91 -15.36 -19.01 22.95
CA LEU A 91 -14.05 -19.28 22.38
C LEU A 91 -13.65 -18.26 21.31
N ALA A 92 -14.57 -17.53 20.65
CA ALA A 92 -14.24 -16.58 19.58
C ALA A 92 -13.31 -15.45 20.07
N ASP A 93 -13.43 -15.05 21.34
CA ASP A 93 -12.67 -13.92 21.88
C ASP A 93 -11.39 -14.32 22.62
N ARG A 94 -11.16 -15.61 22.90
CA ARG A 94 -9.93 -16.05 23.59
C ARG A 94 -8.76 -16.19 22.61
N ALA A 95 -7.53 -16.08 23.11
CA ALA A 95 -6.35 -16.44 22.32
C ALA A 95 -6.34 -17.95 21.98
N LEU A 96 -5.87 -18.30 20.78
CA LEU A 96 -5.42 -19.63 20.44
C LEU A 96 -4.24 -20.02 21.35
N THR A 97 -4.32 -21.24 21.85
CA THR A 97 -3.25 -21.91 22.60
C THR A 97 -2.07 -22.24 21.69
N ALA A 98 -0.92 -22.56 22.28
CA ALA A 98 0.26 -22.97 21.52
C ALA A 98 -0.05 -24.20 20.64
N GLU A 99 -0.78 -25.18 21.18
CA GLU A 99 -1.15 -26.40 20.45
C GLU A 99 -2.12 -26.12 19.29
N GLU A 100 -3.00 -25.13 19.42
CA GLU A 100 -3.87 -24.69 18.32
C GLU A 100 -3.07 -23.96 17.23
N LEU A 101 -2.12 -23.11 17.63
CA LEU A 101 -1.23 -22.43 16.70
C LEU A 101 -0.33 -23.41 15.95
N GLU A 102 0.20 -24.44 16.61
CA GLU A 102 1.03 -25.47 15.97
C GLU A 102 0.26 -26.28 14.91
N LYS A 103 -1.05 -26.51 15.15
CA LYS A 103 -1.93 -27.16 14.17
C LYS A 103 -2.23 -26.26 12.98
N LEU A 104 -2.33 -24.95 13.19
CA LEU A 104 -2.64 -23.97 12.15
C LEU A 104 -1.41 -23.58 11.33
N VAL A 105 -0.28 -23.34 11.98
CA VAL A 105 0.89 -22.66 11.42
C VAL A 105 2.07 -23.62 11.36
N GLU A 106 2.82 -23.53 10.28
CA GLU A 106 4.14 -24.11 10.14
C GLU A 106 5.16 -22.98 9.96
N MET A 107 6.15 -22.90 10.84
CA MET A 107 7.16 -21.84 10.80
C MET A 107 8.41 -22.37 10.14
N PHE A 108 8.85 -21.69 9.07
CA PHE A 108 10.09 -22.02 8.38
C PHE A 108 11.10 -20.88 8.56
N PRO A 109 12.39 -21.22 8.69
CA PRO A 109 13.44 -20.22 8.73
C PRO A 109 13.62 -19.55 7.36
N ARG A 110 14.35 -18.43 7.32
CA ARG A 110 14.77 -17.82 6.05
C ARG A 110 15.57 -18.81 5.19
N GLN A 111 15.62 -18.58 3.87
CA GLN A 111 16.49 -19.36 3.00
C GLN A 111 17.94 -19.27 3.51
N ARG A 112 18.55 -20.45 3.71
CA ARG A 112 19.91 -20.58 4.24
C ARG A 112 20.92 -19.95 3.29
N GLU A 113 21.93 -19.30 3.84
CA GLU A 113 23.10 -18.88 3.06
C GLU A 113 23.78 -20.12 2.45
N GLU A 114 24.13 -20.06 1.17
CA GLU A 114 25.00 -21.06 0.56
C GLU A 114 26.34 -21.03 1.27
N VAL A 115 26.68 -22.15 1.91
CA VAL A 115 27.92 -22.28 2.66
C VAL A 115 28.97 -22.86 1.72
N GLY A 116 30.12 -22.17 1.59
CA GLY A 116 31.22 -22.62 0.74
C GLY A 116 31.76 -24.02 1.11
N ASP A 117 32.50 -24.62 0.17
CA ASP A 117 33.03 -25.97 0.31
C ASP A 117 34.11 -26.07 1.42
N GLY A 118 33.96 -27.06 2.31
CA GLY A 118 34.94 -27.39 3.35
C GLY A 118 34.33 -27.59 4.74
N PHE A 119 34.89 -28.51 5.54
CA PHE A 119 34.32 -28.92 6.84
C PHE A 119 34.13 -27.75 7.83
N VAL A 120 35.09 -26.84 7.93
CA VAL A 120 34.99 -25.67 8.84
C VAL A 120 33.95 -24.67 8.34
N ALA A 121 33.91 -24.41 7.02
CA ALA A 121 32.90 -23.54 6.43
C ALA A 121 31.50 -24.13 6.66
N GLN A 122 31.30 -25.42 6.36
CA GLN A 122 30.05 -26.14 6.59
C GLN A 122 29.64 -26.17 8.06
N ALA A 123 30.57 -26.40 8.99
CA ALA A 123 30.27 -26.39 10.43
C ALA A 123 29.89 -25.00 10.95
N VAL A 124 30.62 -23.95 10.54
CA VAL A 124 30.30 -22.55 10.89
C VAL A 124 28.96 -22.14 10.27
N GLY A 125 28.72 -22.51 9.01
CA GLY A 125 27.44 -22.25 8.33
C GLY A 125 26.28 -23.00 8.97
N ALA A 126 26.47 -24.24 9.42
CA ALA A 126 25.45 -25.00 10.14
C ALA A 126 25.09 -24.35 11.48
N VAL A 127 26.08 -23.88 12.24
CA VAL A 127 25.84 -23.14 13.49
C VAL A 127 25.15 -21.80 13.23
N LYS A 128 25.61 -21.02 12.23
CA LYS A 128 24.96 -19.76 11.83
C LYS A 128 23.50 -19.97 11.44
N ASN A 129 23.23 -20.97 10.59
CA ASN A 129 21.87 -21.31 10.18
C ASN A 129 21.02 -21.78 11.37
N ALA A 130 21.55 -22.58 12.29
CA ALA A 130 20.79 -22.98 13.49
C ALA A 130 20.43 -21.79 14.40
N VAL A 131 21.32 -20.80 14.54
CA VAL A 131 21.04 -19.56 15.28
C VAL A 131 19.98 -18.72 14.58
N LEU A 132 20.09 -18.55 13.26
CA LEU A 132 19.09 -17.85 12.46
C LEU A 132 17.72 -18.53 12.52
N ASP A 133 17.69 -19.86 12.38
CA ASP A 133 16.47 -20.66 12.47
C ASP A 133 15.76 -20.44 13.83
N THR A 134 16.54 -20.35 14.91
CA THR A 134 16.02 -20.08 16.27
C THR A 134 15.49 -18.66 16.41
N GLN A 135 16.20 -17.66 15.88
CA GLN A 135 15.79 -16.25 15.93
C GLN A 135 14.52 -15.99 15.11
N ASP A 136 14.45 -16.56 13.90
CA ASP A 136 13.31 -16.44 12.99
C ASP A 136 12.05 -17.05 13.60
N ARG A 137 12.19 -18.24 14.20
CA ARG A 137 11.10 -18.90 14.92
C ARG A 137 10.64 -18.06 16.11
N ALA A 138 11.56 -17.60 16.96
CA ALA A 138 11.22 -16.77 18.12
C ALA A 138 10.56 -15.44 17.71
N PHE A 139 11.00 -14.82 16.60
CA PHE A 139 10.34 -13.64 16.04
C PHE A 139 8.90 -13.95 15.63
N THR A 140 8.70 -15.04 14.90
CA THR A 140 7.39 -15.45 14.39
C THR A 140 6.43 -15.79 15.53
N GLU A 141 6.88 -16.49 16.55
CA GLU A 141 6.12 -16.78 17.77
C GLU A 141 5.73 -15.49 18.51
N ALA A 142 6.66 -14.55 18.63
CA ALA A 142 6.39 -13.24 19.23
C ALA A 142 5.39 -12.42 18.41
N MET A 143 5.47 -12.44 17.07
CA MET A 143 4.49 -11.78 16.20
C MET A 143 3.09 -12.37 16.36
N LEU A 144 2.97 -13.70 16.41
CA LEU A 144 1.68 -14.37 16.61
C LEU A 144 1.11 -14.03 17.99
N LYS A 145 1.95 -14.02 19.03
CA LYS A 145 1.54 -13.59 20.37
C LYS A 145 1.05 -12.14 20.37
N LYS A 146 1.80 -11.22 19.77
CA LYS A 146 1.46 -9.80 19.68
C LYS A 146 0.19 -9.57 18.86
N LEU A 147 -0.01 -10.31 17.76
CA LEU A 147 -1.25 -10.29 16.98
C LEU A 147 -2.46 -10.68 17.85
N GLN A 148 -2.30 -11.65 18.75
CA GLN A 148 -3.37 -12.08 19.66
C GLN A 148 -3.69 -11.09 20.80
N GLU A 149 -2.90 -10.04 21.00
CA GLU A 149 -3.27 -8.93 21.90
C GLU A 149 -4.47 -8.14 21.34
N SER A 150 -4.60 -8.08 20.00
CA SER A 150 -5.74 -7.51 19.30
C SER A 150 -6.92 -8.50 19.24
N GLU A 151 -8.12 -8.03 19.55
CA GLU A 151 -9.37 -8.77 19.32
C GLU A 151 -9.56 -9.15 17.85
N VAL A 152 -9.27 -8.21 16.96
CA VAL A 152 -9.34 -8.43 15.51
C VAL A 152 -8.30 -9.44 15.05
N GLY A 153 -7.09 -9.40 15.61
CA GLY A 153 -6.05 -10.39 15.35
C GLY A 153 -6.45 -11.81 15.79
N ARG A 154 -7.07 -11.95 16.97
CA ARG A 154 -7.63 -13.23 17.44
C ARG A 154 -8.73 -13.74 16.50
N ARG A 155 -9.63 -12.87 16.06
CA ARG A 155 -10.69 -13.20 15.09
C ARG A 155 -10.11 -13.74 13.79
N VAL A 156 -9.13 -13.07 13.19
CA VAL A 156 -8.49 -13.53 11.95
C VAL A 156 -7.84 -14.89 12.11
N LEU A 157 -7.08 -15.12 13.18
CA LEU A 157 -6.44 -16.41 13.44
C LEU A 157 -7.45 -17.53 13.62
N ARG A 158 -8.58 -17.26 14.28
CA ARG A 158 -9.66 -18.25 14.46
C ARG A 158 -10.38 -18.57 13.18
N GLU A 159 -10.72 -17.56 12.40
CA GLU A 159 -11.33 -17.77 11.08
C GLU A 159 -10.40 -18.54 10.16
N LEU A 160 -9.10 -18.23 10.18
CA LEU A 160 -8.10 -18.96 9.43
C LEU A 160 -7.97 -20.40 9.92
N SER A 161 -7.94 -20.62 11.24
CA SER A 161 -7.93 -21.97 11.83
C SER A 161 -9.12 -22.80 11.40
N PHE A 162 -10.30 -22.20 11.40
CA PHE A 162 -11.52 -22.87 10.98
C PHE A 162 -11.49 -23.20 9.48
N GLU A 163 -11.24 -22.22 8.63
CA GLU A 163 -11.30 -22.39 7.18
C GLU A 163 -10.15 -23.27 6.63
N ALA A 164 -8.94 -23.14 7.16
CA ALA A 164 -7.79 -23.98 6.79
C ALA A 164 -7.95 -25.41 7.34
N GLY A 165 -8.40 -25.54 8.59
CA GLY A 165 -8.63 -26.84 9.25
C GLY A 165 -9.63 -27.71 8.50
N ARG A 166 -10.71 -27.11 7.94
CA ARG A 166 -11.68 -27.82 7.08
C ARG A 166 -11.05 -28.46 5.84
N LYS A 167 -9.92 -27.96 5.38
CA LYS A 167 -9.18 -28.46 4.21
C LYS A 167 -7.91 -29.24 4.60
N GLY A 168 -7.65 -29.43 5.89
CA GLY A 168 -6.39 -30.01 6.38
C GLY A 168 -5.16 -29.19 5.98
N LEU A 169 -5.32 -27.88 5.79
CA LEU A 169 -4.24 -26.98 5.38
C LEU A 169 -3.54 -26.40 6.60
N ARG A 170 -2.24 -26.19 6.45
CA ARG A 170 -1.41 -25.40 7.38
C ARG A 170 -0.89 -24.17 6.67
N ILE A 171 -0.75 -23.09 7.42
CA ILE A 171 -0.26 -21.81 6.91
C ILE A 171 1.24 -21.74 7.17
N THR A 172 2.01 -21.63 6.10
CA THR A 172 3.47 -21.47 6.22
C THR A 172 3.79 -20.01 6.54
N ILE A 173 4.57 -19.75 7.59
CA ILE A 173 5.07 -18.41 7.91
C ILE A 173 6.59 -18.44 7.87
N GLN A 174 7.21 -17.54 7.10
CA GLN A 174 8.66 -17.45 7.00
C GLN A 174 9.15 -16.02 6.77
N PRO A 175 10.37 -15.68 7.22
CA PRO A 175 11.02 -14.44 6.84
C PRO A 175 11.48 -14.47 5.38
N LYS A 176 11.45 -13.32 4.72
CA LYS A 176 11.97 -13.12 3.38
C LYS A 176 12.59 -11.74 3.23
N GLU A 177 13.75 -11.68 2.58
CA GLU A 177 14.31 -10.40 2.16
C GLU A 177 13.62 -9.92 0.87
N TYR A 178 13.25 -8.65 0.86
CA TYR A 178 12.67 -8.00 -0.32
C TYR A 178 13.61 -6.92 -0.81
N GLU A 179 13.94 -6.96 -2.10
CA GLU A 179 14.76 -5.95 -2.76
C GLU A 179 14.12 -4.56 -2.64
N GLY A 180 14.94 -3.53 -2.44
CA GLY A 180 14.50 -2.14 -2.34
C GLY A 180 13.81 -1.79 -1.02
N THR A 181 13.91 -2.65 0.00
CA THR A 181 13.37 -2.35 1.33
C THR A 181 14.41 -1.69 2.23
N SER A 182 13.97 -0.71 3.03
CA SER A 182 14.85 0.09 3.89
C SER A 182 14.16 0.49 5.17
N ILE A 183 14.94 0.62 6.25
CA ILE A 183 14.46 1.23 7.50
C ILE A 183 14.74 2.71 7.41
N VAL A 184 13.69 3.52 7.53
CA VAL A 184 13.78 4.98 7.54
C VAL A 184 13.49 5.48 8.94
N LYS A 185 14.28 6.46 9.38
CA LYS A 185 14.12 7.11 10.68
C LYS A 185 13.52 8.49 10.47
N SER A 186 12.42 8.76 11.15
CA SER A 186 11.73 10.06 11.13
C SER A 186 11.64 10.61 12.56
N SER A 187 11.98 11.88 12.74
CA SER A 187 11.80 12.54 14.04
C SER A 187 10.32 12.88 14.25
N TYR A 188 9.84 12.73 15.48
CA TYR A 188 8.51 13.17 15.90
C TYR A 188 8.57 13.74 17.31
N LYS A 189 7.60 14.56 17.69
CA LYS A 189 7.48 15.07 19.05
C LYS A 189 6.65 14.09 19.89
N ALA A 190 7.28 13.53 20.92
CA ALA A 190 6.61 12.63 21.84
C ALA A 190 5.58 13.40 22.72
N PRO A 191 4.61 12.70 23.33
CA PRO A 191 3.59 13.36 24.16
C PRO A 191 4.14 14.19 25.33
N ASN A 192 5.36 13.91 25.79
CA ASN A 192 6.05 14.66 26.84
C ASN A 192 6.77 15.93 26.32
N GLY A 193 6.71 16.21 25.02
CA GLY A 193 7.37 17.35 24.37
C GLY A 193 8.77 17.08 23.82
N ASP A 194 9.35 15.91 24.10
CA ASP A 194 10.70 15.57 23.63
C ASP A 194 10.71 15.18 22.15
N THR A 195 11.84 15.36 21.48
CA THR A 195 12.05 14.80 20.14
C THR A 195 12.42 13.32 20.26
N ALA A 196 11.65 12.46 19.61
CA ALA A 196 11.88 11.03 19.52
C ALA A 196 12.05 10.60 18.05
N THR A 197 12.56 9.39 17.84
CA THR A 197 12.75 8.81 16.51
C THR A 197 11.79 7.65 16.30
N MET A 198 11.07 7.67 15.17
CA MET A 198 10.25 6.58 14.68
C MET A 198 11.00 5.83 13.58
N GLU A 199 11.07 4.51 13.70
CA GLU A 199 11.54 3.64 12.62
C GLU A 199 10.37 3.14 11.77
N SER A 200 10.54 3.23 10.46
CA SER A 200 9.57 2.86 9.44
C SER A 200 10.18 1.84 8.49
N LEU A 201 9.44 0.78 8.14
CA LEU A 201 9.90 -0.17 7.11
C LEU A 201 9.28 0.21 5.77
N TRP A 202 10.09 0.77 4.89
CA TRP A 202 9.68 1.14 3.54
C TRP A 202 9.89 0.00 2.54
N GLY A 203 8.95 -0.11 1.60
CA GLY A 203 8.90 -1.15 0.59
C GLY A 203 7.92 -2.28 0.96
N ILE A 204 8.18 -3.52 0.51
CA ILE A 204 7.29 -4.65 0.78
C ILE A 204 7.45 -5.09 2.23
N ARG A 205 6.39 -4.95 3.03
CA ARG A 205 6.36 -5.35 4.46
C ARG A 205 6.11 -6.85 4.65
N GLY A 206 5.34 -7.45 3.75
CA GLY A 206 5.10 -8.88 3.69
C GLY A 206 4.19 -9.21 2.51
N MET A 207 3.90 -10.50 2.31
CA MET A 207 3.01 -10.96 1.26
C MET A 207 2.46 -12.36 1.56
N ALA A 208 1.13 -12.50 1.48
CA ALA A 208 0.44 -13.77 1.44
C ALA A 208 0.41 -14.35 0.00
N THR A 209 0.58 -15.66 -0.12
CA THR A 209 0.53 -16.40 -1.39
C THR A 209 -0.56 -17.46 -1.33
N TYR A 210 -1.62 -17.28 -2.15
CA TYR A 210 -2.78 -18.18 -2.16
C TYR A 210 -2.47 -19.62 -2.60
N GLY A 211 -1.49 -19.81 -3.49
CA GLY A 211 -1.17 -21.13 -4.04
C GLY A 211 -0.45 -22.05 -3.06
N SER A 212 0.39 -21.49 -2.19
CA SER A 212 1.19 -22.22 -1.19
C SER A 212 0.69 -22.04 0.24
N TRP A 213 -0.39 -21.26 0.45
CA TRP A 213 -0.91 -20.91 1.78
C TRP A 213 0.17 -20.36 2.70
N GLN A 214 0.94 -19.43 2.17
CA GLN A 214 2.16 -18.94 2.80
C GLN A 214 2.07 -17.44 3.07
N TYR A 215 2.53 -17.01 4.23
CA TYR A 215 2.82 -15.63 4.56
C TYR A 215 4.33 -15.44 4.68
N ASN A 216 4.88 -14.56 3.86
CA ASN A 216 6.25 -14.11 3.98
C ASN A 216 6.28 -12.73 4.64
N TYR A 217 6.97 -12.57 5.77
CA TYR A 217 7.20 -11.25 6.35
C TYR A 217 8.61 -10.75 5.99
N ASN A 218 8.78 -9.44 5.90
CA ASN A 218 10.07 -8.87 5.58
C ASN A 218 11.03 -8.99 6.79
N GLU A 219 12.21 -9.57 6.57
CA GLU A 219 13.24 -9.67 7.61
C GLU A 219 13.75 -8.31 8.13
N GLY A 220 13.48 -7.22 7.41
CA GLY A 220 13.72 -5.85 7.86
C GLY A 220 13.10 -5.53 9.22
N PHE A 221 11.98 -6.14 9.60
CA PHE A 221 11.44 -5.99 10.95
C PHE A 221 12.40 -6.47 12.04
N MET A 222 13.23 -7.47 11.75
CA MET A 222 14.23 -7.98 12.70
C MET A 222 15.44 -7.07 12.85
N ARG A 223 15.61 -6.11 11.92
CA ARG A 223 16.73 -5.15 11.90
C ARG A 223 16.38 -3.82 12.57
N MET A 224 15.12 -3.60 12.93
CA MET A 224 14.69 -2.40 13.66
C MET A 224 15.28 -2.42 15.07
N GLU A 225 15.69 -1.25 15.56
CA GLU A 225 16.27 -1.04 16.88
C GLU A 225 15.18 -1.17 17.97
N ASP A 226 14.00 -0.60 17.73
CA ASP A 226 12.87 -0.74 18.64
C ASP A 226 12.13 -2.06 18.39
N ARG A 227 12.47 -3.05 19.20
CA ARG A 227 11.93 -4.39 19.08
C ARG A 227 10.41 -4.47 19.27
N GLU A 228 9.87 -3.75 20.25
CA GLU A 228 8.43 -3.79 20.54
C GLU A 228 7.65 -3.14 19.39
N LYS A 229 8.14 -2.00 18.88
CA LYS A 229 7.54 -1.32 17.73
C LYS A 229 7.63 -2.19 16.47
N ALA A 230 8.75 -2.87 16.26
CA ALA A 230 8.90 -3.82 15.16
C ALA A 230 7.86 -4.93 15.22
N LEU A 231 7.60 -5.50 16.40
CA LEU A 231 6.57 -6.52 16.59
C LEU A 231 5.17 -5.97 16.33
N GLU A 232 4.85 -4.75 16.80
CA GLU A 232 3.55 -4.11 16.50
C GLU A 232 3.32 -4.00 14.99
N ILE A 233 4.25 -3.38 14.26
CA ILE A 233 4.12 -3.15 12.81
C ILE A 233 4.06 -4.50 12.07
N ALA A 234 4.92 -5.45 12.43
CA ALA A 234 4.98 -6.75 11.79
C ALA A 234 3.70 -7.57 12.05
N SER A 235 3.11 -7.49 13.25
CA SER A 235 1.84 -8.14 13.59
C SER A 235 0.64 -7.48 12.92
N SER A 236 0.61 -6.16 12.77
CA SER A 236 -0.39 -5.47 11.96
C SER A 236 -0.33 -5.90 10.50
N ASN A 237 0.87 -6.02 9.94
CA ASN A 237 1.05 -6.55 8.59
C ASN A 237 0.64 -8.03 8.48
N MET A 238 0.96 -8.85 9.49
CA MET A 238 0.51 -10.24 9.55
C MET A 238 -1.03 -10.32 9.56
N GLY A 239 -1.72 -9.50 10.35
CA GLY A 239 -3.19 -9.43 10.35
C GLY A 239 -3.75 -9.12 8.96
N HIS A 240 -3.16 -8.15 8.27
CA HIS A 240 -3.50 -7.80 6.88
C HIS A 240 -3.35 -9.00 5.94
N GLU A 241 -2.16 -9.62 5.90
CA GLU A 241 -1.84 -10.70 4.96
C GLU A 241 -2.62 -12.00 5.26
N LEU A 242 -2.80 -12.34 6.54
CA LEU A 242 -3.60 -13.51 6.92
C LEU A 242 -5.08 -13.33 6.57
N ASN A 243 -5.61 -12.10 6.61
CA ASN A 243 -6.98 -11.84 6.19
C ASN A 243 -7.21 -12.12 4.70
N HIS A 244 -6.22 -11.89 3.83
CA HIS A 244 -6.29 -12.30 2.43
C HIS A 244 -6.49 -13.82 2.30
N LEU A 245 -5.79 -14.62 3.11
CA LEU A 245 -5.94 -16.07 3.11
C LEU A 245 -7.34 -16.50 3.60
N VAL A 246 -7.85 -15.85 4.65
CA VAL A 246 -9.23 -16.06 5.15
C VAL A 246 -10.25 -15.76 4.06
N TRP A 247 -10.16 -14.59 3.42
CA TRP A 247 -11.05 -14.18 2.33
C TRP A 247 -11.02 -15.18 1.17
N LYS A 248 -9.83 -15.63 0.79
CA LYS A 248 -9.66 -16.63 -0.27
C LYS A 248 -10.33 -17.96 0.10
N LEU A 249 -10.15 -18.46 1.32
CA LEU A 249 -10.74 -19.73 1.75
C LEU A 249 -12.27 -19.63 1.86
N LYS A 250 -12.79 -18.54 2.44
CA LYS A 250 -14.23 -18.26 2.52
C LYS A 250 -14.85 -18.16 1.12
N SER A 251 -14.23 -17.42 0.21
CA SER A 251 -14.69 -17.29 -1.17
C SER A 251 -14.71 -18.64 -1.89
N ASP A 252 -13.65 -19.44 -1.75
CA ASP A 252 -13.58 -20.78 -2.33
C ASP A 252 -14.70 -21.72 -1.87
N ARG A 253 -15.22 -21.49 -0.67
CA ARG A 253 -16.27 -22.31 -0.05
C ARG A 253 -17.67 -21.78 -0.36
N LEU A 254 -17.86 -20.47 -0.20
CA LEU A 254 -19.18 -19.82 -0.24
C LEU A 254 -19.59 -19.38 -1.64
N ILE A 255 -18.62 -18.95 -2.45
CA ILE A 255 -18.84 -18.33 -3.76
C ILE A 255 -17.76 -18.76 -4.77
N PRO A 256 -17.56 -20.08 -4.99
CA PRO A 256 -16.47 -20.60 -5.81
C PRO A 256 -16.45 -20.10 -7.25
N GLU A 257 -17.60 -19.72 -7.81
CA GLU A 257 -17.73 -19.12 -9.15
C GLU A 257 -17.07 -17.74 -9.28
N TYR A 258 -16.86 -17.03 -8.16
CA TYR A 258 -16.25 -15.70 -8.15
C TYR A 258 -14.79 -15.69 -7.69
N ARG A 259 -14.14 -16.86 -7.57
CA ARG A 259 -12.73 -16.99 -7.14
C ARG A 259 -11.77 -16.08 -7.90
N GLU A 260 -11.92 -16.00 -9.22
CA GLU A 260 -11.07 -15.18 -10.09
C GLU A 260 -11.41 -13.68 -10.02
N VAL A 261 -12.65 -13.34 -9.65
CA VAL A 261 -13.09 -11.96 -9.44
C VAL A 261 -12.43 -11.41 -8.17
N LEU A 262 -12.34 -12.21 -7.09
CA LEU A 262 -11.73 -11.82 -5.81
C LEU A 262 -10.29 -11.32 -5.94
N GLN A 263 -9.51 -11.90 -6.86
CA GLN A 263 -8.12 -11.49 -7.11
C GLN A 263 -8.00 -10.05 -7.67
N ARG A 264 -9.13 -9.49 -8.14
CA ARG A 264 -9.24 -8.16 -8.75
C ARG A 264 -10.30 -7.33 -8.03
N ASP A 265 -10.73 -7.78 -6.86
CA ASP A 265 -11.72 -7.07 -6.05
C ASP A 265 -11.00 -6.12 -5.10
N LEU A 266 -11.36 -4.84 -5.19
CA LEU A 266 -10.85 -3.84 -4.24
C LEU A 266 -11.30 -4.16 -2.81
N GLY A 267 -12.47 -4.78 -2.63
CA GLY A 267 -13.01 -5.15 -1.32
C GLY A 267 -12.09 -6.09 -0.52
N ASN A 268 -11.39 -7.00 -1.19
CA ASN A 268 -10.42 -7.90 -0.55
C ASN A 268 -9.24 -7.12 0.05
N GLU A 269 -8.65 -6.22 -0.74
CA GLU A 269 -7.57 -5.33 -0.28
C GLU A 269 -8.03 -4.37 0.81
N GLN A 270 -9.21 -3.78 0.65
CA GLN A 270 -9.80 -2.88 1.63
C GLN A 270 -10.03 -3.60 2.96
N SER A 271 -10.63 -4.79 2.95
CA SER A 271 -10.85 -5.57 4.17
C SER A 271 -9.53 -5.96 4.84
N ALA A 272 -8.56 -6.46 4.07
CA ALA A 272 -7.25 -6.79 4.62
C ALA A 272 -6.55 -5.57 5.25
N ARG A 273 -6.56 -4.42 4.57
CA ARG A 273 -5.99 -3.17 5.10
C ARG A 273 -6.70 -2.71 6.37
N LEU A 274 -8.03 -2.73 6.38
CA LEU A 274 -8.84 -2.39 7.55
C LEU A 274 -8.50 -3.28 8.75
N VAL A 275 -8.33 -4.58 8.54
CA VAL A 275 -7.83 -5.50 9.58
C VAL A 275 -6.45 -5.07 10.08
N GLY A 276 -5.51 -4.76 9.18
CA GLY A 276 -4.19 -4.26 9.55
C GLY A 276 -4.24 -2.99 10.41
N TYR A 277 -5.07 -2.00 10.02
CA TYR A 277 -5.27 -0.76 10.77
C TYR A 277 -5.96 -0.98 12.12
N LEU A 278 -6.98 -1.85 12.18
CA LEU A 278 -7.64 -2.22 13.43
C LEU A 278 -6.67 -2.90 14.39
N VAL A 279 -5.90 -3.89 13.92
CA VAL A 279 -4.87 -4.57 14.72
C VAL A 279 -3.86 -3.54 15.20
N SER A 280 -3.31 -2.71 14.31
CA SER A 280 -2.35 -1.66 14.65
C SER A 280 -2.88 -0.73 15.73
N THR A 281 -4.11 -0.22 15.58
CA THR A 281 -4.71 0.71 16.54
C THR A 281 -4.95 0.04 17.89
N GLN A 282 -5.41 -1.23 17.92
CA GLN A 282 -5.68 -1.97 19.15
C GLN A 282 -4.42 -2.31 19.97
N ILE A 283 -3.29 -2.58 19.31
CA ILE A 283 -2.03 -2.95 19.99
C ILE A 283 -1.06 -1.77 20.15
N ASN A 284 -1.41 -0.58 19.66
CA ASN A 284 -0.55 0.59 19.68
C ASN A 284 -0.23 1.01 21.12
N ASP A 285 1.06 1.20 21.41
CA ASP A 285 1.55 1.68 22.71
C ASP A 285 1.47 3.22 22.90
N GLY A 286 0.77 3.93 22.02
CA GLY A 286 0.66 5.39 22.03
C GLY A 286 1.75 6.12 21.23
N ARG A 287 2.68 5.40 20.58
CA ARG A 287 3.73 6.00 19.72
C ARG A 287 3.38 5.83 18.23
N PRO A 288 3.71 6.82 17.38
CA PRO A 288 3.42 6.75 15.95
C PRO A 288 4.16 5.59 15.28
N SER A 289 3.60 5.13 14.17
CA SER A 289 4.16 4.09 13.32
C SER A 289 3.78 4.33 11.85
N ASP A 290 4.27 3.47 10.97
CA ASP A 290 3.88 3.39 9.55
C ASP A 290 2.37 3.42 9.30
N TYR A 291 1.59 2.86 10.23
CA TYR A 291 0.15 2.76 10.10
C TYR A 291 -0.58 4.03 10.56
N THR A 292 0.07 4.95 11.29
CA THR A 292 -0.59 6.11 11.90
C THR A 292 -1.19 7.06 10.85
N GLU A 293 -0.39 7.55 9.91
CA GLU A 293 -0.88 8.49 8.88
C GLU A 293 -1.76 7.80 7.84
N GLU A 294 -1.46 6.54 7.51
CA GLU A 294 -2.34 5.73 6.65
C GLU A 294 -3.75 5.61 7.25
N THR A 295 -3.83 5.34 8.57
CA THR A 295 -5.11 5.24 9.29
C THR A 295 -5.81 6.59 9.37
N LYS A 296 -5.10 7.69 9.68
CA LYS A 296 -5.67 9.04 9.68
C LYS A 296 -6.28 9.40 8.33
N GLY A 297 -5.54 9.18 7.24
CA GLY A 297 -6.01 9.46 5.88
C GLY A 297 -7.26 8.67 5.53
N LEU A 298 -7.29 7.38 5.86
CA LEU A 298 -8.44 6.52 5.64
C LEU A 298 -9.67 6.97 6.46
N VAL A 299 -9.50 7.28 7.74
CA VAL A 299 -10.61 7.72 8.62
C VAL A 299 -11.15 9.09 8.22
N ALA A 300 -10.27 10.01 7.78
CA ALA A 300 -10.67 11.36 7.39
C ALA A 300 -11.46 11.40 6.08
N ASN A 301 -11.02 10.66 5.05
CA ASN A 301 -11.73 10.58 3.77
C ASN A 301 -11.49 9.22 3.10
N PRO A 302 -12.33 8.20 3.42
CA PRO A 302 -12.13 6.85 2.91
C PRO A 302 -12.14 6.77 1.38
N GLN A 303 -13.03 7.52 0.73
CA GLN A 303 -13.14 7.50 -0.73
C GLN A 303 -11.88 8.04 -1.39
N ALA A 304 -11.41 9.22 -0.97
CA ALA A 304 -10.19 9.81 -1.52
C ALA A 304 -8.95 8.96 -1.22
N TYR A 305 -8.90 8.31 -0.05
CA TYR A 305 -7.82 7.38 0.31
C TYR A 305 -7.73 6.23 -0.69
N TRP A 306 -8.85 5.52 -0.94
CA TRP A 306 -8.87 4.38 -1.85
C TRP A 306 -8.66 4.77 -3.31
N ASP A 307 -9.20 5.90 -3.75
CA ASP A 307 -8.94 6.43 -5.09
C ASP A 307 -7.46 6.79 -5.26
N GLY A 308 -6.82 7.36 -4.23
CA GLY A 308 -5.38 7.57 -4.20
C GLY A 308 -4.57 6.27 -4.31
N MET A 309 -4.98 5.22 -3.58
CA MET A 309 -4.32 3.90 -3.62
C MET A 309 -4.39 3.27 -5.01
N LYS A 310 -5.56 3.33 -5.69
CA LYS A 310 -5.72 2.87 -7.09
C LYS A 310 -4.75 3.54 -8.05
N MET A 311 -4.31 4.77 -7.75
CA MET A 311 -3.34 5.50 -8.57
C MET A 311 -1.90 5.23 -8.17
N TRP A 312 -1.63 4.74 -6.96
CA TRP A 312 -0.28 4.64 -6.39
C TRP A 312 0.42 3.32 -6.71
N HIS A 313 -0.30 2.20 -6.69
CA HIS A 313 0.33 0.89 -6.79
C HIS A 313 -0.36 -0.01 -7.84
N PRO A 314 0.40 -0.75 -8.68
CA PRO A 314 -0.18 -1.51 -9.80
C PRO A 314 -1.23 -2.54 -9.39
N GLY A 315 -1.07 -3.17 -8.22
CA GLY A 315 -2.08 -4.10 -7.69
C GLY A 315 -3.43 -3.43 -7.45
N TYR A 316 -3.46 -2.25 -6.85
CA TYR A 316 -4.70 -1.50 -6.59
C TYR A 316 -5.28 -0.90 -7.87
N ALA A 317 -4.42 -0.54 -8.83
CA ALA A 317 -4.86 -0.02 -10.13
C ALA A 317 -5.74 -1.03 -10.88
N MET A 318 -5.42 -2.32 -10.80
CA MET A 318 -6.20 -3.40 -11.41
C MET A 318 -7.50 -3.73 -10.67
N SER A 319 -7.65 -3.30 -9.41
CA SER A 319 -8.79 -3.69 -8.59
C SER A 319 -10.04 -2.86 -8.87
N LEU A 320 -11.22 -3.49 -8.85
CA LEU A 320 -12.51 -2.85 -9.10
C LEU A 320 -13.37 -2.84 -7.84
N ASP A 321 -13.96 -1.70 -7.52
CA ASP A 321 -15.03 -1.63 -6.51
C ASP A 321 -16.40 -2.07 -7.07
N ALA A 322 -17.40 -2.15 -6.20
CA ALA A 322 -18.76 -2.59 -6.56
C ALA A 322 -19.39 -1.78 -7.70
N ALA A 323 -19.13 -0.47 -7.77
CA ALA A 323 -19.68 0.38 -8.81
C ALA A 323 -18.97 0.13 -10.14
N GLU A 324 -17.65 0.01 -10.08
CA GLU A 324 -16.78 -0.24 -11.23
C GLU A 324 -16.99 -1.63 -11.85
N ARG A 325 -17.32 -2.64 -11.04
CA ARG A 325 -17.61 -3.99 -11.54
C ARG A 325 -18.85 -4.08 -12.44
N LYS A 326 -19.76 -3.10 -12.39
CA LYS A 326 -20.95 -3.05 -13.28
C LYS A 326 -20.57 -2.79 -14.73
N ASP A 327 -19.51 -2.02 -14.97
CA ASP A 327 -18.90 -1.81 -16.29
C ASP A 327 -17.37 -1.75 -16.17
N PRO A 328 -16.71 -2.93 -16.08
CA PRO A 328 -15.27 -3.02 -15.88
C PRO A 328 -14.46 -2.34 -16.99
N ILE A 329 -14.94 -2.38 -18.24
CA ILE A 329 -14.25 -1.81 -19.39
C ILE A 329 -14.27 -0.28 -19.31
N ALA A 330 -15.41 0.32 -18.96
CA ALA A 330 -15.50 1.77 -18.75
C ALA A 330 -14.64 2.21 -17.56
N ALA A 331 -14.65 1.45 -16.46
CA ALA A 331 -13.82 1.73 -15.28
C ALA A 331 -12.32 1.74 -15.63
N TYR A 332 -11.82 0.70 -16.32
CA TYR A 332 -10.42 0.67 -16.75
C TYR A 332 -10.08 1.74 -17.79
N THR A 333 -11.00 2.07 -18.68
CA THR A 333 -10.81 3.18 -19.65
C THR A 333 -10.59 4.51 -18.93
N LYS A 334 -11.43 4.83 -17.94
CA LYS A 334 -11.25 6.02 -17.09
C LYS A 334 -9.92 5.96 -16.36
N ARG A 335 -9.60 4.81 -15.76
CA ARG A 335 -8.38 4.64 -14.98
C ARG A 335 -7.10 4.80 -15.78
N LEU A 336 -7.07 4.32 -17.02
CA LEU A 336 -5.94 4.53 -17.93
C LEU A 336 -5.68 6.01 -18.20
N ALA A 337 -6.75 6.80 -18.38
CA ALA A 337 -6.62 8.24 -18.54
C ALA A 337 -6.07 8.90 -17.26
N ASP A 338 -6.55 8.50 -16.08
CA ASP A 338 -6.06 9.00 -14.79
C ASP A 338 -4.58 8.65 -14.55
N LEU A 339 -4.19 7.41 -14.80
CA LEU A 339 -2.81 6.94 -14.66
C LEU A 339 -1.87 7.63 -15.65
N THR A 340 -2.32 7.87 -16.89
CA THR A 340 -1.55 8.61 -17.90
C THR A 340 -1.30 10.05 -17.45
N ARG A 341 -2.34 10.75 -16.97
CA ARG A 341 -2.19 12.08 -16.38
C ARG A 341 -1.25 12.09 -15.18
N LYS A 342 -1.34 11.08 -14.31
CA LYS A 342 -0.43 10.96 -13.16
C LYS A 342 1.01 10.77 -13.62
N ARG A 343 1.26 9.93 -14.61
CA ARG A 343 2.59 9.73 -15.19
C ARG A 343 3.15 11.04 -15.74
N GLU A 344 2.36 11.77 -16.53
CA GLU A 344 2.73 13.08 -17.07
C GLU A 344 3.05 14.08 -15.95
N LYS A 345 2.25 14.11 -14.88
CA LYS A 345 2.51 14.94 -13.70
C LYS A 345 3.83 14.58 -13.03
N ILE A 346 4.17 13.29 -12.90
CA ILE A 346 5.46 12.85 -12.34
C ILE A 346 6.62 13.33 -13.24
N ILE A 347 6.47 13.25 -14.56
CA ILE A 347 7.46 13.76 -15.53
C ILE A 347 7.63 15.27 -15.36
N GLN A 348 6.54 16.03 -15.34
CA GLN A 348 6.59 17.49 -15.11
C GLN A 348 7.21 17.84 -13.75
N GLN A 349 6.93 17.04 -12.71
CA GLN A 349 7.54 17.24 -11.40
C GLN A 349 9.06 17.02 -11.45
N ARG A 350 9.52 15.95 -12.10
CA ARG A 350 10.95 15.63 -12.26
C ARG A 350 11.68 16.64 -13.14
N ASP A 351 11.09 17.03 -14.26
CA ASP A 351 11.78 17.78 -15.33
C ASP A 351 11.65 19.29 -15.17
N LEU A 352 10.57 19.78 -14.54
CA LEU A 352 10.28 21.22 -14.44
C LEU A 352 10.22 21.69 -12.99
N TRP A 353 9.34 21.08 -12.17
CA TRP A 353 9.08 21.58 -10.83
C TRP A 353 10.29 21.42 -9.91
N GLN A 354 10.88 20.22 -9.84
CA GLN A 354 11.99 19.94 -8.94
C GLN A 354 13.23 20.77 -9.26
N PRO A 355 13.72 20.86 -10.52
CA PRO A 355 14.84 21.74 -10.85
C PRO A 355 14.57 23.21 -10.50
N ALA A 356 13.34 23.69 -10.70
CA ALA A 356 12.96 25.05 -10.31
C ALA A 356 12.99 25.25 -8.79
N GLN A 357 12.52 24.26 -8.01
CA GLN A 357 12.60 24.32 -6.54
C GLN A 357 14.05 24.20 -6.05
N GLU A 358 14.87 23.34 -6.64
CA GLU A 358 16.30 23.21 -6.30
C GLU A 358 17.03 24.55 -6.53
N LYS A 359 16.74 25.26 -7.63
CA LYS A 359 17.28 26.60 -7.92
C LYS A 359 16.83 27.63 -6.89
N ALA A 360 15.52 27.68 -6.59
CA ALA A 360 15.00 28.61 -5.59
C ALA A 360 15.57 28.33 -4.20
N LEU A 361 15.71 27.05 -3.83
CA LEU A 361 16.26 26.64 -2.55
C LEU A 361 17.74 27.03 -2.44
N ALA A 362 18.54 26.78 -3.48
CA ALA A 362 19.95 27.17 -3.52
C ALA A 362 20.14 28.70 -3.38
N HIS A 363 19.23 29.49 -3.95
CA HIS A 363 19.22 30.95 -3.81
C HIS A 363 19.04 31.40 -2.35
N PHE A 364 18.01 30.88 -1.66
CA PHE A 364 17.76 31.25 -0.26
C PHE A 364 18.78 30.65 0.74
N GLU A 365 19.47 29.58 0.36
CA GLU A 365 20.61 29.06 1.12
C GLU A 365 21.92 29.78 0.83
N GLY A 366 21.94 30.59 -0.22
CA GLY A 366 23.07 31.43 -0.60
C GLY A 366 23.40 32.46 0.48
N PRO A 367 24.59 33.09 0.37
CA PRO A 367 25.06 34.07 1.35
C PRO A 367 24.14 35.29 1.50
N GLU A 368 23.30 35.59 0.51
CA GLU A 368 22.36 36.71 0.50
C GLU A 368 21.23 36.54 1.53
N HIS A 369 20.76 35.31 1.73
CA HIS A 369 19.61 35.00 2.60
C HIS A 369 19.97 34.09 3.78
N ASN A 370 21.00 33.25 3.64
CA ASN A 370 21.57 32.36 4.66
C ASN A 370 20.53 31.50 5.42
N MET A 371 19.52 30.97 4.71
CA MET A 371 18.40 30.24 5.32
C MET A 371 18.60 28.71 5.39
N LYS A 372 19.84 28.23 5.29
CA LYS A 372 20.16 26.79 5.18
C LYS A 372 19.54 25.90 6.25
N GLU A 373 19.60 26.30 7.52
CA GLU A 373 19.01 25.51 8.61
C GLU A 373 17.47 25.52 8.55
N ALA A 374 16.87 26.69 8.32
CA ALA A 374 15.42 26.88 8.24
C ALA A 374 14.78 26.13 7.06
N LEU A 375 15.54 25.88 6.00
CA LEU A 375 15.12 25.20 4.77
C LEU A 375 15.48 23.70 4.72
N SER A 376 16.14 23.17 5.74
CA SER A 376 16.67 21.80 5.73
C SER A 376 15.61 20.71 5.51
N ASP A 377 14.36 20.91 5.94
CA ASP A 377 13.25 19.98 5.67
C ASP A 377 12.78 20.01 4.22
N ILE A 378 12.70 21.21 3.64
CA ILE A 378 12.36 21.39 2.22
C ILE A 378 13.45 20.75 1.35
N ARG A 379 14.73 20.93 1.72
CA ARG A 379 15.86 20.24 1.05
C ARG A 379 15.72 18.73 1.14
N SER A 380 15.52 18.20 2.34
CA SER A 380 15.38 16.77 2.58
C SER A 380 14.20 16.17 1.80
N TYR A 381 13.10 16.92 1.67
CA TYR A 381 11.97 16.54 0.83
C TYR A 381 12.33 16.48 -0.65
N LEU A 382 13.02 17.48 -1.19
CA LEU A 382 13.44 17.50 -2.60
C LEU A 382 14.42 16.35 -2.89
N ASP A 383 15.44 16.17 -2.07
CA ASP A 383 16.42 15.10 -2.21
C ASP A 383 15.74 13.73 -2.14
N GLY A 384 14.83 13.55 -1.18
CA GLY A 384 14.01 12.34 -1.03
C GLY A 384 13.07 12.10 -2.20
N SER A 385 12.55 13.15 -2.85
CA SER A 385 11.67 13.06 -4.02
C SER A 385 12.44 12.65 -5.28
N LYS A 386 13.66 13.20 -5.45
CA LYS A 386 14.56 12.88 -6.57
C LYS A 386 14.83 11.39 -6.70
N GLY A 387 15.17 10.76 -5.57
CA GLY A 387 15.43 9.32 -5.51
C GLY A 387 14.20 8.45 -5.82
N ARG A 388 12.99 9.00 -5.74
CA ARG A 388 11.74 8.25 -5.94
C ARG A 388 11.13 8.39 -7.32
N TYR A 389 11.53 9.37 -8.13
CA TYR A 389 10.92 9.57 -9.45
C TYR A 389 11.02 8.33 -10.36
N ALA A 390 12.18 7.66 -10.38
CA ALA A 390 12.35 6.45 -11.18
C ALA A 390 11.37 5.33 -10.76
N VAL A 391 11.22 5.12 -9.44
CA VAL A 391 10.29 4.13 -8.88
C VAL A 391 8.84 4.51 -9.17
N ASN A 392 8.47 5.77 -8.94
CA ASN A 392 7.12 6.27 -9.17
C ASN A 392 6.72 6.20 -10.65
N LEU A 393 7.65 6.51 -11.57
CA LEU A 393 7.43 6.37 -13.01
C LEU A 393 7.26 4.91 -13.40
N LYS A 394 8.13 4.02 -12.92
CA LYS A 394 8.00 2.58 -13.16
C LYS A 394 6.66 2.04 -12.66
N GLN A 395 6.22 2.44 -11.47
CA GLN A 395 4.92 2.05 -10.92
C GLN A 395 3.76 2.56 -11.78
N ALA A 396 3.83 3.80 -12.28
CA ALA A 396 2.82 4.35 -13.18
C ALA A 396 2.80 3.58 -14.51
N ASP A 397 3.96 3.30 -15.10
CA ASP A 397 4.11 2.53 -16.35
C ASP A 397 3.55 1.11 -16.19
N ASP A 398 3.91 0.41 -15.11
CA ASP A 398 3.40 -0.93 -14.81
C ASP A 398 1.88 -0.90 -14.59
N SER A 399 1.35 0.11 -13.90
CA SER A 399 -0.09 0.27 -13.70
C SER A 399 -0.83 0.49 -15.03
N ILE A 400 -0.31 1.36 -15.91
CA ILE A 400 -0.89 1.61 -17.24
C ILE A 400 -0.89 0.31 -18.05
N ARG A 401 0.23 -0.41 -18.09
CA ARG A 401 0.35 -1.66 -18.84
C ARG A 401 -0.64 -2.71 -18.32
N TYR A 402 -0.64 -2.99 -17.02
CA TYR A 402 -1.52 -4.03 -16.47
C TYR A 402 -3.01 -3.71 -16.59
N VAL A 403 -3.41 -2.45 -16.40
CA VAL A 403 -4.79 -2.03 -16.61
C VAL A 403 -5.16 -2.12 -18.10
N GLY A 404 -4.24 -1.77 -19.00
CA GLY A 404 -4.40 -1.91 -20.45
C GLY A 404 -4.63 -3.37 -20.85
N ASP A 405 -3.76 -4.26 -20.40
CA ASP A 405 -3.85 -5.71 -20.65
C ASP A 405 -5.20 -6.29 -20.16
N LEU A 406 -5.67 -5.89 -18.98
CA LEU A 406 -6.95 -6.34 -18.43
C LEU A 406 -8.16 -5.79 -19.19
N LYS A 407 -8.11 -4.52 -19.60
CA LYS A 407 -9.14 -3.90 -20.43
C LYS A 407 -9.27 -4.64 -21.76
N GLU A 408 -8.15 -4.86 -22.45
CA GLU A 408 -8.12 -5.59 -23.73
C GLU A 408 -8.62 -7.02 -23.57
N TYR A 409 -8.24 -7.70 -22.49
CA TYR A 409 -8.74 -9.03 -22.18
C TYR A 409 -10.27 -9.05 -22.04
N PHE A 410 -10.86 -8.10 -21.32
CA PHE A 410 -12.31 -7.99 -21.20
C PHE A 410 -13.02 -7.60 -22.51
N GLU A 411 -12.43 -6.70 -23.30
CA GLU A 411 -12.93 -6.36 -24.63
C GLU A 411 -12.95 -7.58 -25.55
N ALA A 412 -11.87 -8.38 -25.57
CA ALA A 412 -11.82 -9.62 -26.34
C ALA A 412 -12.93 -10.61 -25.94
N GLY A 413 -13.26 -10.68 -24.65
CA GLY A 413 -14.38 -11.48 -24.13
C GLY A 413 -15.76 -10.93 -24.50
N LYS A 414 -15.90 -9.61 -24.59
CA LYS A 414 -17.13 -8.93 -25.00
C LYS A 414 -17.39 -9.06 -26.51
N ASP A 415 -16.35 -8.86 -27.32
CA ASP A 415 -16.46 -8.78 -28.78
C ASP A 415 -16.61 -10.15 -29.43
N ASP A 416 -15.89 -11.17 -28.94
CA ASP A 416 -15.98 -12.54 -29.44
C ASP A 416 -15.96 -13.57 -28.30
N PRO A 417 -17.08 -13.75 -27.58
CA PRO A 417 -17.14 -14.66 -26.43
C PRO A 417 -16.93 -16.13 -26.80
N LYS A 418 -17.14 -16.50 -28.08
CA LYS A 418 -16.91 -17.87 -28.57
C LYS A 418 -15.42 -18.15 -28.76
N LYS A 419 -14.65 -17.18 -29.27
CA LYS A 419 -13.19 -17.30 -29.40
C LYS A 419 -12.47 -17.06 -28.07
N ASN A 420 -13.02 -16.22 -27.19
CA ASN A 420 -12.43 -15.86 -25.90
C ASN A 420 -13.29 -16.27 -24.70
N PRO A 421 -13.64 -17.56 -24.53
CA PRO A 421 -14.62 -18.00 -23.53
C PRO A 421 -14.17 -17.74 -22.08
N LYS A 422 -12.86 -17.77 -21.81
CA LYS A 422 -12.32 -17.45 -20.47
C LYS A 422 -12.48 -15.97 -20.13
N ALA A 423 -12.24 -15.09 -21.11
CA ALA A 423 -12.41 -13.66 -20.92
C ALA A 423 -13.88 -13.28 -20.74
N ALA A 424 -14.75 -13.84 -21.58
CA ALA A 424 -16.20 -13.67 -21.46
C ALA A 424 -16.72 -14.18 -20.12
N GLY A 425 -16.26 -15.36 -19.67
CA GLY A 425 -16.60 -15.93 -18.38
C GLY A 425 -16.20 -15.03 -17.21
N LEU A 426 -14.96 -14.51 -17.21
CA LEU A 426 -14.48 -13.63 -16.15
C LEU A 426 -15.19 -12.26 -16.16
N LEU A 427 -15.43 -11.68 -17.34
CA LEU A 427 -16.18 -10.43 -17.47
C LEU A 427 -17.60 -10.58 -16.92
N ASN A 428 -18.30 -11.65 -17.31
CA ASN A 428 -19.66 -11.93 -16.84
C ASN A 428 -19.70 -12.19 -15.32
N ALA A 429 -18.72 -12.93 -14.78
CA ALA A 429 -18.62 -13.15 -13.35
C ALA A 429 -18.36 -11.84 -12.59
N THR A 430 -17.48 -10.98 -13.11
CA THR A 430 -17.21 -9.64 -12.57
C THR A 430 -18.49 -8.80 -12.53
N ILE A 431 -19.23 -8.72 -13.64
CA ILE A 431 -20.48 -7.95 -13.71
C ILE A 431 -21.54 -8.50 -12.75
N ARG A 432 -21.71 -9.82 -12.70
CA ARG A 432 -22.68 -10.46 -11.78
C ARG A 432 -22.33 -10.22 -10.31
N SER A 433 -21.05 -10.26 -9.95
CA SER A 433 -20.60 -10.03 -8.57
C SER A 433 -20.97 -8.64 -8.02
N ALA A 434 -21.22 -7.65 -8.90
CA ALA A 434 -21.60 -6.31 -8.50
C ALA A 434 -23.00 -6.23 -7.86
N THR A 435 -23.85 -7.24 -8.06
CA THR A 435 -25.22 -7.29 -7.55
C THR A 435 -25.58 -8.58 -6.85
N ASP A 436 -24.68 -9.57 -6.81
CA ASP A 436 -24.90 -10.86 -6.18
C ASP A 436 -24.96 -10.72 -4.64
N PRO A 437 -26.09 -11.06 -3.99
CA PRO A 437 -26.24 -10.88 -2.55
C PRO A 437 -25.24 -11.68 -1.71
N ASP A 438 -24.80 -12.85 -2.16
CA ASP A 438 -23.84 -13.66 -1.41
C ASP A 438 -22.43 -13.09 -1.54
N TYR A 439 -22.10 -12.51 -2.71
CA TYR A 439 -20.86 -11.75 -2.89
C TYR A 439 -20.86 -10.47 -2.04
N LEU A 440 -21.95 -9.71 -2.05
CA LEU A 440 -22.06 -8.44 -1.33
C LEU A 440 -21.98 -8.58 0.20
N LYS A 441 -22.16 -9.78 0.76
CA LYS A 441 -21.93 -10.03 2.19
C LYS A 441 -20.46 -9.86 2.60
N PHE A 442 -19.51 -10.12 1.70
CA PHE A 442 -18.10 -9.86 1.95
C PHE A 442 -17.83 -8.35 2.08
N GLU A 443 -18.47 -7.53 1.23
CA GLU A 443 -18.39 -6.07 1.34
C GLU A 443 -19.06 -5.53 2.60
N ALA A 444 -20.15 -6.15 3.04
CA ALA A 444 -20.82 -5.75 4.28
C ALA A 444 -19.88 -5.89 5.48
N GLN A 445 -19.10 -6.98 5.56
CA GLN A 445 -18.09 -7.16 6.61
C GLN A 445 -17.01 -6.08 6.53
N MET A 446 -16.51 -5.78 5.33
CA MET A 446 -15.53 -4.70 5.14
C MET A 446 -16.07 -3.34 5.61
N ARG A 447 -17.33 -3.00 5.29
CA ARG A 447 -17.95 -1.75 5.77
C ARG A 447 -18.10 -1.72 7.29
N GLN A 448 -18.36 -2.86 7.91
CA GLN A 448 -18.39 -2.98 9.36
C GLN A 448 -16.99 -2.73 9.95
N ASP A 449 -15.94 -3.37 9.41
CA ASP A 449 -14.56 -3.14 9.87
C ASP A 449 -14.14 -1.67 9.71
N GLN A 450 -14.58 -1.00 8.64
CA GLN A 450 -14.35 0.44 8.46
C GLN A 450 -15.04 1.28 9.54
N LYS A 451 -16.28 0.95 9.89
CA LYS A 451 -17.00 1.61 10.97
C LYS A 451 -16.29 1.38 12.31
N ASP A 452 -15.91 0.14 12.59
CA ASP A 452 -15.20 -0.24 13.82
C ASP A 452 -13.88 0.52 13.95
N LEU A 453 -13.15 0.71 12.84
CA LEU A 453 -11.92 1.49 12.83
C LEU A 453 -12.16 2.96 13.15
N VAL A 454 -13.17 3.57 12.53
CA VAL A 454 -13.56 4.96 12.81
C VAL A 454 -13.95 5.13 14.29
N ASP A 455 -14.75 4.21 14.82
CA ASP A 455 -15.20 4.27 16.22
C ASP A 455 -14.04 4.03 17.19
N LEU A 456 -13.11 3.13 16.86
CA LEU A 456 -11.90 2.88 17.64
C LEU A 456 -10.98 4.11 17.67
N VAL A 457 -10.72 4.72 16.52
CA VAL A 457 -9.90 5.94 16.41
C VAL A 457 -10.53 7.11 17.16
N LYS A 458 -11.86 7.27 17.10
CA LYS A 458 -12.57 8.28 17.92
C LYS A 458 -12.42 8.03 19.42
N LYS A 459 -12.40 6.77 19.84
CA LYS A 459 -12.32 6.38 21.26
C LYS A 459 -10.91 6.51 21.83
N GLN A 460 -9.90 6.07 21.09
CA GLN A 460 -8.51 5.99 21.57
C GLN A 460 -7.65 7.18 21.14
N GLY A 461 -8.04 7.87 20.06
CA GLY A 461 -7.16 8.78 19.34
C GLY A 461 -6.11 8.02 18.52
N LEU A 462 -5.41 8.75 17.66
CA LEU A 462 -4.18 8.29 17.03
C LEU A 462 -3.04 9.19 17.52
N PRO A 463 -1.81 8.67 17.65
CA PRO A 463 -0.68 9.51 17.99
C PRO A 463 -0.49 10.62 16.93
N GLU A 464 -0.15 11.82 17.40
CA GLU A 464 0.17 12.92 16.51
C GLU A 464 1.61 12.83 16.02
N LEU A 465 1.78 13.03 14.71
CA LEU A 465 3.08 13.30 14.12
C LEU A 465 3.21 14.82 14.03
N GLU A 466 3.57 15.46 15.14
CA GLU A 466 3.93 16.89 15.08
C GLU A 466 5.26 17.00 14.34
N THR A 467 5.19 17.40 13.06
CA THR A 467 6.35 17.87 12.29
C THR A 467 6.72 19.32 12.61
N GLU A 468 5.86 20.03 13.36
CA GLU A 468 6.02 21.46 13.63
C GLU A 468 6.69 21.71 14.98
N GLY A 469 7.91 22.24 14.93
CA GLY A 469 8.63 22.66 16.15
C GLY A 469 10.13 22.93 15.99
N THR A 470 10.68 22.85 14.78
CA THR A 470 12.14 22.90 14.57
C THR A 470 12.69 24.28 14.19
N GLY A 471 11.86 25.33 14.17
CA GLY A 471 12.27 26.65 13.63
C GLY A 471 12.39 26.67 12.10
N LYS A 472 11.90 25.62 11.43
CA LYS A 472 11.92 25.46 9.97
C LYS A 472 10.64 26.00 9.35
N ILE A 473 10.72 26.43 8.10
CA ILE A 473 9.59 27.03 7.39
C ILE A 473 8.83 26.00 6.55
N SER A 474 7.53 26.19 6.38
CA SER A 474 6.68 25.36 5.52
C SER A 474 6.86 25.68 4.03
N TRP A 475 6.38 24.79 3.14
CA TRP A 475 6.34 25.04 1.70
C TRP A 475 5.58 26.33 1.34
N GLY A 476 4.46 26.62 2.01
CA GLY A 476 3.69 27.84 1.77
C GLY A 476 4.46 29.11 2.15
N GLN A 477 5.18 29.07 3.28
CA GLN A 477 6.06 30.17 3.68
C GLN A 477 7.23 30.33 2.71
N PHE A 478 7.83 29.23 2.25
CA PHE A 478 8.90 29.27 1.26
C PHE A 478 8.44 29.87 -0.07
N TYR A 479 7.27 29.49 -0.59
CA TYR A 479 6.73 30.11 -1.81
C TYR A 479 6.47 31.60 -1.65
N ALA A 480 5.91 32.03 -0.51
CA ALA A 480 5.70 33.44 -0.23
C ALA A 480 7.03 34.22 -0.18
N LEU A 481 8.10 33.62 0.37
CA LEU A 481 9.44 34.20 0.33
C LEU A 481 9.97 34.31 -1.10
N VAL A 482 9.84 33.25 -1.91
CA VAL A 482 10.28 33.25 -3.31
C VAL A 482 9.54 34.30 -4.12
N GLU A 483 8.22 34.42 -3.98
CA GLU A 483 7.41 35.42 -4.68
C GLU A 483 7.80 36.84 -4.27
N LYS A 484 7.97 37.08 -2.96
CA LYS A 484 8.40 38.37 -2.44
C LYS A 484 9.78 38.75 -2.97
N ASP A 485 10.76 37.86 -2.90
CA ASP A 485 12.13 38.15 -3.37
C ASP A 485 12.20 38.35 -4.88
N ARG A 486 11.39 37.63 -5.67
CA ARG A 486 11.28 37.88 -7.12
C ARG A 486 10.69 39.26 -7.44
N ALA A 487 9.76 39.74 -6.63
CA ALA A 487 9.14 41.04 -6.82
C ALA A 487 10.04 42.19 -6.35
N GLU A 488 10.74 42.00 -5.23
CA GLU A 488 11.58 43.04 -4.61
C GLU A 488 13.00 43.08 -5.18
N ASN A 489 13.56 41.93 -5.61
CA ASN A 489 14.94 41.79 -6.09
C ASN A 489 15.02 40.95 -7.40
N PRO A 490 14.38 41.38 -8.51
CA PRO A 490 14.33 40.61 -9.76
C PRO A 490 15.71 40.31 -10.39
N GLU A 491 16.73 41.12 -10.08
CA GLU A 491 18.13 40.93 -10.47
C GLU A 491 18.74 39.65 -9.89
N HIS A 492 18.25 39.17 -8.75
CA HIS A 492 18.69 37.92 -8.14
C HIS A 492 18.31 36.68 -8.97
N TRP A 493 17.30 36.80 -9.83
CA TRP A 493 16.69 35.66 -10.53
C TRP A 493 16.96 35.63 -12.03
N SER A 494 17.43 36.74 -12.60
CA SER A 494 17.62 36.96 -14.04
C SER A 494 19.03 36.56 -14.55
N GLY A 495 19.90 36.10 -13.67
CA GLY A 495 21.25 35.61 -14.00
C GLY A 495 21.30 34.12 -14.32
N GLY A 496 21.27 33.78 -15.62
CA GLY A 496 21.69 32.46 -16.13
C GLY A 496 20.64 31.74 -16.97
N ASP A 497 20.41 32.26 -18.19
CA ASP A 497 20.07 31.53 -19.44
C ASP A 497 19.84 32.54 -20.60
N ALA A 498 20.57 33.66 -20.58
CA ALA A 498 20.64 34.60 -21.70
C ALA A 498 22.11 34.71 -22.13
N LYS A 499 22.58 33.71 -22.86
CA LYS A 499 23.63 33.82 -23.88
C LYS A 499 23.55 32.67 -24.86
#